data_AF-A0A969ZVB5-F1
#
_entry.id   AF-A0A969ZVB5-F1
#
_cell.length_a   1.000
_cell.length_b   1.000
_cell.length_c   1.000
_cell.angle_alpha   90.00
_cell.angle_beta   90.00
_cell.angle_gamma   90.00
#
_symmetry.space_group_name_H-M   'P 1'
#
loop_
_entity.id
_entity.type
_entity.pdbx_description
1 polymer ?
#
loop_
_entity_poly.entity_id
_entity_poly.type
_entity_poly.pdbx_seq_one_letter_code
_entity_poly.pdbx_strand_id
1 'polypeptide(L)'
;MGKNFRESLNIQMKNPEFKKEWDNLDTQFQIIKAIVEAREEQHITQKQLSEMTGIAQGDISKIENGNANPSVKTLNRIANAVFQPI
;
A
#
# COMPACT_ATOMS: atom_id res chain seq x y z
N MET A 1 -16.16 -26.30 -13.88
CA MET A 1 -15.66 -25.74 -12.61
C MET A 1 -14.39 -24.98 -12.94
N GLY A 2 -14.41 -23.64 -12.89
CA GLY A 2 -13.17 -22.86 -13.03
C GLY A 2 -12.21 -23.24 -11.91
N LYS A 3 -10.92 -23.33 -12.20
CA LYS A 3 -9.89 -23.58 -11.19
C LYS A 3 -10.11 -22.64 -10.00
N ASN A 4 -10.10 -23.17 -8.79
CA ASN A 4 -10.21 -22.35 -7.59
C ASN A 4 -9.04 -21.35 -7.59
N PHE A 5 -9.30 -20.06 -7.30
CA PHE A 5 -8.25 -19.02 -7.24
C PHE A 5 -7.03 -19.48 -6.42
N ARG A 6 -7.26 -20.19 -5.30
CA ARG A 6 -6.22 -20.75 -4.45
C ARG A 6 -5.39 -21.84 -5.13
N GLU A 7 -6.01 -22.69 -5.94
CA GLU A 7 -5.29 -23.71 -6.71
C GLU A 7 -4.42 -23.08 -7.81
N SER A 8 -4.96 -22.12 -8.56
CA SER A 8 -4.18 -21.41 -9.59
C SER A 8 -3.02 -20.63 -8.98
N LEU A 9 -3.24 -19.99 -7.82
CA LEU A 9 -2.21 -19.26 -7.10
C LEU A 9 -1.10 -20.22 -6.62
N ASN A 10 -1.46 -21.34 -5.99
CA ASN A 10 -0.48 -22.34 -5.53
C ASN A 10 0.37 -22.91 -6.67
N ILE A 11 -0.19 -23.05 -7.88
CA ILE A 11 0.57 -23.47 -9.06
C ILE A 11 1.57 -22.40 -9.48
N GLN A 12 1.15 -21.13 -9.53
CA GLN A 12 2.02 -20.02 -9.91
C GLN A 12 3.11 -19.75 -8.87
N MET A 13 2.82 -19.92 -7.57
CA MET A 13 3.79 -19.79 -6.47
C MET A 13 4.96 -20.79 -6.54
N LYS A 14 4.86 -21.86 -7.34
CA LYS A 14 5.99 -22.76 -7.60
C LYS A 14 7.03 -22.16 -8.55
N ASN A 15 6.66 -21.16 -9.35
CA ASN A 15 7.61 -20.44 -10.19
C ASN A 15 8.40 -19.45 -9.30
N PRO A 16 9.74 -19.56 -9.22
CA PRO A 16 10.57 -18.67 -8.39
C PRO A 16 10.45 -17.19 -8.76
N GLU A 17 10.29 -16.87 -10.04
CA GLU A 17 10.13 -15.49 -10.52
C GLU A 17 8.78 -14.92 -10.08
N PHE A 18 7.71 -15.69 -10.26
CA PHE A 18 6.37 -15.31 -9.79
C PHE A 18 6.32 -15.16 -8.27
N LYS A 19 6.91 -16.11 -7.54
CA LYS A 19 7.00 -16.06 -6.07
C LYS A 19 7.75 -14.83 -5.60
N LYS A 20 8.87 -14.48 -6.25
CA LYS A 20 9.63 -13.27 -5.91
C LYS A 20 8.79 -12.01 -6.09
N GLU A 21 8.09 -11.87 -7.21
CA GLU A 21 7.20 -10.73 -7.43
C GLU A 21 6.01 -10.73 -6.47
N TRP A 22 5.48 -11.91 -6.12
CA TRP A 22 4.43 -12.05 -5.10
C TRP A 22 4.91 -11.62 -3.71
N ASP A 23 6.10 -12.06 -3.30
CA ASP A 23 6.72 -11.68 -2.02
C ASP A 23 7.04 -10.16 -1.99
N ASN A 24 7.42 -9.58 -3.13
CA ASN A 24 7.60 -8.12 -3.27
C ASN A 24 6.26 -7.38 -3.13
N LEU A 25 5.19 -7.88 -3.73
CA LEU A 25 3.83 -7.32 -3.60
C LEU A 25 3.34 -7.40 -2.15
N ASP A 26 3.62 -8.52 -1.45
CA ASP A 26 3.33 -8.65 -0.02
C ASP A 26 4.04 -7.54 0.78
N THR A 27 5.31 -7.28 0.49
CA THR A 27 6.07 -6.20 1.13
C THR A 27 5.44 -4.82 0.88
N GLN A 28 5.03 -4.51 -0.35
CA GLN A 28 4.34 -3.26 -0.67
C GLN A 28 3.01 -3.14 0.08
N PHE A 29 2.26 -4.24 0.16
CA PHE A 29 1.00 -4.29 0.90
C PHE A 29 1.22 -4.03 2.39
N GLN A 30 2.25 -4.62 3.00
CA GLN A 30 2.59 -4.36 4.41
C GLN A 30 2.92 -2.89 4.66
N ILE A 31 3.66 -2.23 3.75
CA ILE A 31 3.98 -0.80 3.86
C ILE A 31 2.72 0.06 3.80
N ILE A 32 1.85 -0.21 2.82
CA ILE A 32 0.58 0.52 2.67
C ILE A 32 -0.29 0.34 3.92
N LYS A 33 -0.38 -0.89 4.45
CA LYS A 33 -1.13 -1.18 5.67
C LYS A 33 -0.61 -0.37 6.86
N ALA A 34 0.70 -0.33 7.06
CA ALA A 34 1.32 0.46 8.13
C ALA A 34 1.04 1.96 7.98
N ILE A 35 1.04 2.49 6.76
CA ILE A 35 0.69 3.89 6.49
C ILE A 35 -0.77 4.18 6.85
N VAL A 36 -1.70 3.29 6.49
CA VAL A 36 -3.13 3.43 6.80
C VAL A 36 -3.35 3.42 8.32
N GLU A 37 -2.76 2.45 9.01
CA GLU A 37 -2.82 2.33 10.47
C GLU A 37 -2.31 3.61 11.15
N ALA A 38 -1.13 4.11 10.74
CA ALA A 38 -0.58 5.35 11.29
C ALA A 38 -1.47 6.57 11.04
N ARG A 39 -2.09 6.67 9.85
CA ARG A 39 -3.05 7.75 9.55
C ARG A 39 -4.25 7.70 10.49
N GLU A 40 -4.77 6.51 10.75
CA GLU A 40 -5.92 6.30 11.62
C GLU A 40 -5.60 6.54 13.10
N GLU A 41 -4.40 6.14 13.54
CA GLU A 41 -3.86 6.43 14.88
C GLU A 41 -3.70 7.93 15.13
N GLN A 42 -3.32 8.71 14.11
CA GLN A 42 -3.29 10.17 14.19
C GLN A 42 -4.67 10.84 14.06
N HIS A 43 -5.73 10.06 13.81
CA HIS A 43 -7.09 10.56 13.62
C HIS A 43 -7.24 11.61 12.50
N ILE A 44 -6.42 11.52 11.46
CA ILE A 44 -6.50 12.42 10.31
C ILE A 44 -7.21 11.75 9.12
N THR A 45 -7.99 12.53 8.40
CA THR A 45 -8.67 12.11 7.17
C THR A 45 -7.69 12.04 5.99
N GLN A 46 -8.05 11.29 4.94
CA GLN A 46 -7.30 11.32 3.67
C GLN A 46 -7.19 12.74 3.08
N LYS A 47 -8.17 13.61 3.35
CA LYS A 47 -8.14 15.02 2.93
C LYS A 47 -7.10 15.81 3.73
N GLN A 48 -7.04 15.65 5.05
CA GLN A 48 -6.01 16.30 5.86
C GLN A 48 -4.61 15.79 5.50
N LEU A 49 -4.45 14.48 5.26
CA LEU A 49 -3.20 13.93 4.75
C LEU A 49 -2.84 14.51 3.37
N SER A 50 -3.83 14.75 2.51
CA SER A 50 -3.66 15.44 1.22
C SER A 50 -3.11 16.85 1.42
N GLU A 51 -3.64 17.60 2.37
CA GLU A 51 -3.20 18.96 2.69
C GLU A 51 -1.78 18.99 3.28
N MET A 52 -1.45 18.06 4.18
CA MET A 52 -0.11 17.93 4.79
C MET A 52 0.96 17.51 3.77
N THR A 53 0.59 16.58 2.88
CA THR A 53 1.53 15.99 1.93
C THR A 53 1.49 16.64 0.56
N GLY A 54 0.54 17.51 0.24
CA GLY A 54 0.34 18.01 -1.12
C GLY A 54 0.12 16.93 -2.20
N ILE A 55 -0.22 15.70 -1.81
CA ILE A 55 -0.62 14.62 -2.71
C ILE A 55 -2.13 14.70 -2.87
N ALA A 56 -2.67 14.52 -4.07
CA ALA A 56 -4.11 14.55 -4.27
C ALA A 56 -4.82 13.47 -3.41
N GLN A 57 -5.94 13.83 -2.77
CA GLN A 57 -6.74 12.90 -1.96
C GLN A 57 -7.11 11.62 -2.74
N GLY A 58 -7.46 11.74 -4.02
CA GLY A 58 -7.77 10.59 -4.87
C GLY A 58 -6.59 9.64 -5.06
N ASP A 59 -5.36 10.15 -5.08
CA ASP A 59 -4.16 9.32 -5.18
C ASP A 59 -3.82 8.68 -3.83
N ILE A 60 -4.00 9.40 -2.72
CA ILE A 60 -3.93 8.81 -1.36
C ILE A 60 -4.92 7.65 -1.24
N SER A 61 -6.17 7.85 -1.66
CA SER A 61 -7.20 6.80 -1.63
C SER A 61 -6.80 5.56 -2.45
N LYS A 62 -6.24 5.74 -3.65
CA LYS A 62 -5.76 4.59 -4.45
C LYS A 62 -4.58 3.89 -3.79
N ILE A 63 -3.66 4.63 -3.18
CA ILE A 63 -2.52 4.07 -2.44
C ILE A 63 -3.01 3.23 -1.26
N GLU A 64 -3.88 3.78 -0.41
CA GLU A 64 -4.42 3.09 0.78
C GLU A 64 -5.20 1.82 0.42
N ASN A 65 -5.87 1.80 -0.73
CA ASN A 65 -6.61 0.64 -1.22
C ASN A 65 -5.77 -0.36 -2.03
N GLY A 66 -4.45 -0.15 -2.15
CA GLY A 66 -3.56 -1.03 -2.94
C GLY A 66 -3.78 -0.97 -4.47
N ASN A 67 -4.50 0.05 -4.95
CA ASN A 67 -4.83 0.26 -6.37
C ASN A 67 -3.87 1.24 -7.06
N ALA A 68 -2.71 1.51 -6.45
CA ALA A 68 -1.67 2.37 -6.99
C ALA A 68 -0.29 1.71 -6.86
N ASN A 69 0.66 2.16 -7.68
CA ASN A 69 2.07 1.83 -7.56
C ASN A 69 2.86 3.10 -7.22
N PRO A 70 2.82 3.58 -5.96
CA PRO A 70 3.48 4.81 -5.56
C PRO A 70 5.00 4.68 -5.63
N SER A 71 5.67 5.77 -6.02
CA SER A 71 7.13 5.83 -5.93
C SER A 71 7.60 5.80 -4.47
N VAL A 72 8.83 5.36 -4.24
CA VAL A 72 9.48 5.45 -2.91
C VAL A 72 9.46 6.89 -2.36
N LYS A 73 9.62 7.89 -3.24
CA LYS A 73 9.52 9.30 -2.85
C LYS A 73 8.13 9.66 -2.32
N THR A 74 7.08 9.14 -2.94
CA THR A 74 5.69 9.33 -2.51
C THR A 74 5.46 8.67 -1.15
N LEU A 75 5.92 7.42 -0.99
CA LEU A 75 5.83 6.69 0.28
C LEU A 75 6.55 7.43 1.41
N ASN A 76 7.77 7.92 1.18
CA ASN A 76 8.51 8.73 2.15
C ASN A 76 7.77 10.02 2.54
N ARG A 77 7.13 10.68 1.58
CA ARG A 77 6.37 11.91 1.84
C ARG A 77 5.17 11.65 2.74
N ILE A 78 4.46 10.55 2.49
CA ILE A 78 3.33 10.12 3.34
C ILE A 78 3.84 9.70 4.72
N ALA A 79 4.89 8.87 4.78
CA ALA A 79 5.48 8.40 6.02
C ALA A 79 5.92 9.56 6.93
N ASN A 80 6.57 10.58 6.37
CA ASN A 80 6.96 11.77 7.13
C ASN A 80 5.76 12.55 7.69
N ALA A 81 4.58 12.46 7.07
CA ALA A 81 3.38 13.12 7.56
C ALA A 81 2.66 12.32 8.66
N VAL A 82 2.75 10.98 8.65
CA VAL A 82 1.99 10.10 9.56
C VAL A 82 2.82 9.41 10.66
N PHE A 83 4.15 9.44 10.57
CA PHE A 83 5.04 8.85 11.59
C PHE A 83 5.85 9.87 12.39
N GLN A 84 5.70 11.16 12.10
CA GLN A 84 6.26 12.22 12.94
C GLN A 84 5.19 12.70 13.93
N PRO A 85 5.52 12.85 15.22
CA PRO A 85 4.62 13.51 16.17
C PRO A 85 4.42 14.96 15.75
N ILE A 86 3.15 15.42 15.75
CA ILE A 86 2.77 16.82 15.53
C ILE A 86 3.16 17.65 16.74
#